data_AF-A0AAU5VTY2-F1
#
_entry.id   AF-A0AAU5VTY2-F1
#
_cell.length_a   1.000
_cell.length_b   1.000
_cell.length_c   1.000
_cell.angle_alpha   90.00
_cell.angle_beta   90.00
_cell.angle_gamma   90.00
#
_symmetry.space_group_name_H-M   'P 1'
#
loop_
_entity.id
_entity.type
_entity.pdbx_description
1 polymer ?
#
loop_
_entity_poly.entity_id
_entity_poly.type
_entity_poly.pdbx_seq_one_letter_code
_entity_poly.pdbx_strand_id
1 'polypeptide(L)' 'MPARDHFHSVMRIGPVQIGTHRDRHGRTQHAAVCTADRCGWSSDFSSRSAAQLAARTHRCKVR' A
#
# COMPACT_ATOMS: atom_id res chain seq x y z
N MET A 1 23.36 -7.91 4.93
CA MET A 1 22.35 -8.35 3.94
C MET A 1 21.25 -7.30 3.89
N PRO A 2 20.90 -6.71 2.74
CA PRO A 2 19.75 -5.81 2.71
C PRO A 2 18.52 -6.65 3.05
N ALA A 3 17.76 -6.22 4.05
CA ALA A 3 16.43 -6.76 4.27
C ALA A 3 15.66 -6.49 2.98
N ARG A 4 15.50 -7.50 2.13
CA ARG A 4 14.62 -7.37 0.98
C ARG A 4 13.25 -7.20 1.59
N ASP A 5 12.75 -5.97 1.60
CA ASP A 5 11.35 -5.63 1.86
C ASP A 5 10.53 -6.23 0.70
N HIS A 6 10.47 -7.55 0.69
CA HIS A 6 9.71 -8.30 -0.28
C HIS A 6 8.25 -8.02 0.03
N PHE A 7 7.60 -7.28 -0.84
CA PHE A 7 6.16 -7.15 -0.77
C PHE A 7 5.54 -8.50 -1.14
N HIS A 8 5.10 -9.25 -0.14
CA HIS A 8 4.42 -10.53 -0.33
C HIS A 8 2.91 -10.23 -0.35
N SER A 9 2.16 -10.63 -1.37
CA SER A 9 0.74 -10.29 -1.55
C SER A 9 0.49 -8.81 -1.88
N VAL A 10 0.74 -8.45 -3.15
CA VAL A 10 0.29 -7.19 -3.75
C VAL A 10 -1.16 -7.35 -4.20
N MET A 11 -2.03 -6.48 -3.71
CA MET A 11 -3.45 -6.43 -4.07
C MET A 11 -3.76 -5.08 -4.70
N ARG A 12 -4.60 -5.04 -5.73
CA ARG A 12 -4.98 -3.78 -6.39
C ARG A 12 -6.47 -3.50 -6.18
N ILE A 13 -6.80 -2.26 -5.81
CA ILE A 13 -8.15 -1.74 -5.68
C ILE A 13 -8.22 -0.44 -6.47
N GLY A 14 -8.86 -0.48 -7.64
CA GLY A 14 -8.86 0.65 -8.57
C GLY A 14 -7.43 1.06 -8.98
N PRO A 15 -7.07 2.36 -8.93
CA PRO A 15 -5.70 2.81 -9.20
C PRO A 15 -4.74 2.60 -8.01
N VAL A 16 -5.20 2.03 -6.89
CA VAL A 16 -4.38 1.86 -5.70
C VAL A 16 -3.82 0.43 -5.62
N GLN A 17 -2.51 0.29 -5.46
CA GLN A 17 -1.84 -0.96 -5.12
C GLN A 17 -1.54 -0.99 -3.61
N ILE A 18 -1.78 -2.14 -2.99
CA ILE A 18 -1.50 -2.42 -1.60
C ILE A 18 -0.46 -3.54 -1.55
N GLY A 19 0.75 -3.24 -1.11
CA GLY A 19 1.80 -4.22 -0.83
C GLY A 19 1.86 -4.54 0.66
N THR A 20 2.22 -5.77 1.01
CA THR A 20 2.48 -6.15 2.41
C THR A 20 3.96 -6.44 2.59
N HIS A 21 4.64 -5.71 3.47
CA HIS A 21 6.05 -5.92 3.81
C HIS A 21 6.21 -6.25 5.30
N ARG A 22 7.39 -6.72 5.70
CA ARG A 22 7.74 -6.88 7.11
C ARG A 22 8.75 -5.82 7.49
N ASP A 23 8.48 -5.10 8.57
CA ASP A 23 9.45 -4.14 9.10
C ASP A 23 10.68 -4.84 9.71
N ARG A 24 11.67 -4.07 10.14
CA ARG A 24 12.89 -4.59 10.80
C ARG A 24 12.61 -5.29 12.13
N HIS A 25 11.42 -5.13 12.70
CA HIS A 25 10.96 -5.79 13.92
C HIS A 25 10.14 -7.05 13.64
N GLY A 26 9.98 -7.43 12.37
CA GLY A 26 9.22 -8.61 11.94
C GLY A 26 7.69 -8.38 11.91
N ARG A 27 7.21 -7.15 12.06
CA ARG A 27 5.79 -6.82 12.01
C ARG A 27 5.32 -6.68 10.58
N THR A 28 4.17 -7.28 10.29
CA THR A 28 3.50 -7.13 9.00
C THR A 28 2.95 -5.71 8.88
N GLN A 29 3.36 -4.99 7.84
CA GLN A 29 2.85 -3.68 7.46
C GLN A 29 2.32 -3.71 6.04
N HIS A 30 1.35 -2.85 5.76
CA HIS A 30 0.65 -2.75 4.49
C HIS A 30 0.83 -1.34 3.91
N ALA A 31 1.56 -1.23 2.82
CA ALA A 31 1.75 0.02 2.10
C ALA A 31 0.69 0.13 1.00
N ALA A 32 -0.14 1.16 1.02
CA ALA A 32 -1.08 1.49 -0.04
C ALA A 32 -0.56 2.68 -0.86
N VAL A 33 -0.49 2.53 -2.18
CA VAL A 33 0.06 3.54 -3.10
C VAL A 33 -0.87 3.69 -4.29
N CYS A 34 -1.26 4.92 -4.62
CA CYS A 34 -1.98 5.20 -5.85
C CYS A 34 -0.99 5.25 -7.01
N THR A 35 -1.17 4.35 -7.98
CA THR A 35 -0.35 4.26 -9.19
C THR A 35 -0.87 5.12 -10.33
N ALA A 36 -1.87 5.98 -10.08
CA ALA A 36 -2.28 6.97 -11.05
C ALA A 36 -1.17 8.02 -11.20
N ASP A 37 -0.81 8.33 -12.45
CA ASP A 37 0.19 9.32 -12.76
C ASP A 37 -0.14 10.64 -12.06
N ARG A 38 0.86 11.26 -11.41
CA ARG A 38 0.75 12.54 -10.68
C ARG A 38 -0.16 12.57 -9.45
N CYS A 39 -0.73 11.45 -8.98
CA CYS A 39 -1.49 11.45 -7.74
C CYS A 39 -0.58 11.56 -6.50
N GLY A 40 0.51 10.78 -6.48
CA GLY A 40 1.51 10.81 -5.40
C GLY A 40 1.02 10.31 -4.04
N TRP A 41 -0.22 9.80 -3.94
CA TRP A 41 -0.77 9.31 -2.69
C TRP A 41 -0.12 7.98 -2.29
N SER A 42 0.45 7.95 -1.09
CA SER A 42 0.98 6.74 -0.47
C SER A 42 0.76 6.79 1.05
N SER A 43 0.50 5.64 1.67
CA SER A 43 0.28 5.55 3.11
C SER A 43 0.54 4.12 3.61
N ASP A 44 1.22 4.02 4.75
CA ASP A 44 1.51 2.76 5.42
C ASP A 44 0.52 2.49 6.57
N PHE A 45 0.11 1.23 6.69
CA PHE A 45 -0.86 0.76 7.68
C PHE A 45 -0.36 -0.48 8.39
N SER A 46 -0.65 -0.62 9.68
CA SER A 46 -0.38 -1.85 10.45
C SER A 46 -1.39 -2.97 10.18
N SER A 47 -2.52 -2.66 9.53
CA SER A 47 -3.62 -3.61 9.29
C SER A 47 -4.05 -3.62 7.83
N ARG A 48 -4.26 -4.83 7.27
CA ARG A 48 -4.71 -5.02 5.88
C ARG A 48 -6.05 -4.34 5.61
N SER A 49 -6.98 -4.45 6.55
CA SER A 49 -8.32 -3.87 6.47
C SER A 49 -8.28 -2.35 6.39
N ALA A 50 -7.37 -1.69 7.14
CA ALA A 50 -7.18 -0.25 7.09
C ALA A 50 -6.65 0.19 5.72
N ALA A 51 -5.63 -0.50 5.19
CA ALA A 51 -5.11 -0.24 3.84
C ALA A 51 -6.17 -0.44 2.76
N GLN A 52 -6.99 -1.49 2.88
CA GLN A 52 -8.11 -1.75 1.98
C GLN A 52 -9.17 -0.66 2.03
N LEU A 53 -9.53 -0.20 3.23
CA LEU A 53 -10.52 0.86 3.40
C LEU A 53 -10.02 2.15 2.77
N ALA A 54 -8.77 2.55 3.05
CA ALA A 54 -8.14 3.72 2.47
C ALA A 54 -8.09 3.65 0.93
N ALA A 55 -7.73 2.50 0.37
CA ALA A 55 -7.74 2.30 -1.08
C ALA A 55 -9.13 2.40 -1.70
N ARG A 56 -10.18 1.90 -1.02
CA ARG A 56 -11.56 1.98 -1.48
C ARG A 56 -12.13 3.39 -1.39
N THR A 57 -11.74 4.17 -0.38
CA THR A 57 -12.20 5.55 -0.20
C THR A 57 -11.32 6.57 -0.95
N HIS A 58 -10.18 6.13 -1.49
CA HIS A 58 -9.30 6.99 -2.27
C HIS A 58 -9.99 7.47 -3.56
N ARG A 59 -10.24 8.78 -3.61
CA ARG A 59 -10.75 9.46 -4.82
C ARG A 59 -9.58 10.09 -5.55
N CYS A 60 -9.04 9.37 -6.53
CA CYS A 60 -8.03 9.92 -7.41
C CYS A 60 -8.65 11.08 -8.20
N LYS A 61 -8.17 12.30 -7.98
CA LYS A 61 -8.60 13.51 -8.70
C LYS A 61 -7.85 13.70 -10.03
N VAL A 62 -6.81 12.92 -10.28
CA VAL A 62 -6.08 12.99 -11.55
C VAL A 62 -6.93 12.29 -12.60
N ARG A 63 -7.47 13.09 -13.53
CA ARG A 63 -8.23 12.64 -14.70
C ARG A 63 -7.32 12.61 -15.91
#